data_AF-A0A562UFQ9-F1
#
_entry.id   AF-A0A562UFQ9-F1
#
_cell.length_a   1.000
_cell.length_b   1.000
_cell.length_c   1.000
_cell.angle_alpha   90.00
_cell.angle_beta   90.00
_cell.angle_gamma   90.00
#
_symmetry.space_group_name_H-M   'P 1'
#
loop_
_entity.id
_entity.type
_entity.pdbx_description
1 polymer ?
#
loop_
_entity_poly.entity_id
_entity_poly.type
_entity_poly.pdbx_seq_one_letter_code
_entity_poly.pdbx_strand_id
1 'polypeptide(L)'
;MKKIITTGLSAMLLLTVFHKEAVSQQPQPHPKPKVSHHNYNGDFDGHLPGTWDAVVKDGEVNIQFFGEHWSDGRDFTTVELGTLPADKVGEFSLTRESGKLNFKGVFQDHWGHGTYQFNENPAFKSYLAQKGYKGLDNELMLNIFFTDISKGYFDYLKANGYPSISNGQLADLAQQNLTHKVLEDYFNLFKTEGYSHQSIDKIVELREHGVDARFVNSFHHAGYKNIPLDKALELRDHGVNVEFITSIQKMGYEKVSLDRAQELRDHGVNPEFIADMQNIGYKDISLEKAQELRDHGVNPEFIKSINELGFKDISLDQAQELRDHGVNASFIKKAQSKGMNLHTLDDYIKLRDTGFND
;
A
#
# COMPACT_ATOMS: atom_id res chain seq x y z
N MET A 1 -2.51 81.99 24.27
CA MET A 1 -3.86 81.85 23.67
C MET A 1 -4.18 80.37 23.55
N LYS A 2 -5.26 79.93 24.24
CA LYS A 2 -6.27 78.87 23.92
C LYS A 2 -5.86 77.81 22.85
N LYS A 3 -5.98 76.48 23.04
CA LYS A 3 -6.98 75.58 23.70
C LYS A 3 -6.24 74.25 24.11
N ILE A 4 -6.39 73.60 25.29
CA ILE A 4 -7.49 72.72 25.82
C ILE A 4 -7.95 71.70 24.76
N ILE A 5 -7.89 70.37 24.93
CA ILE A 5 -8.82 69.53 25.73
C ILE A 5 -8.25 68.10 25.97
N THR A 6 -8.49 67.67 27.21
CA THR A 6 -8.40 66.37 27.90
C THR A 6 -9.38 65.30 27.39
N THR A 7 -9.03 64.00 27.50
CA THR A 7 -9.83 62.78 27.85
C THR A 7 -9.19 61.56 27.15
N GLY A 8 -8.81 60.44 27.77
CA GLY A 8 -9.35 59.77 28.95
C GLY A 8 -10.48 58.82 28.56
N LEU A 9 -10.17 57.65 27.96
CA LEU A 9 -11.18 56.63 27.63
C LEU A 9 -10.75 55.24 28.12
N SER A 10 -11.69 54.61 28.82
CA SER A 10 -11.65 53.30 29.45
C SER A 10 -11.32 52.13 28.52
N ALA A 11 -10.53 51.18 29.04
CA ALA A 11 -10.44 49.83 28.52
C ALA A 11 -11.65 49.01 29.02
N MET A 12 -12.46 48.49 28.08
CA MET A 12 -13.55 47.56 28.36
C MET A 12 -13.08 46.16 27.94
N LEU A 13 -12.88 45.29 28.93
CA LEU A 13 -12.49 43.89 28.76
C LEU A 13 -13.77 43.06 28.55
N LEU A 14 -13.98 42.51 27.35
CA LEU A 14 -15.06 41.55 27.08
C LEU A 14 -14.55 40.13 27.34
N LEU A 15 -15.01 39.53 28.44
CA LEU A 15 -14.97 38.08 28.66
C LEU A 15 -16.20 37.45 27.99
N THR A 16 -15.99 36.61 26.98
CA THR A 16 -17.03 35.70 26.47
C THR A 16 -16.87 34.33 27.13
N VAL A 17 -17.91 33.93 27.86
CA VAL A 17 -18.06 32.61 28.48
C VAL A 17 -18.66 31.66 27.45
N PHE A 18 -17.95 30.60 27.07
CA PHE A 18 -18.53 29.50 26.29
C PHE A 18 -19.25 28.53 27.26
N HIS A 19 -20.59 28.52 27.22
CA HIS A 19 -21.41 27.46 27.79
C HIS A 19 -21.37 26.23 26.86
N LYS A 20 -21.02 25.07 27.41
CA LYS A 20 -20.98 23.79 26.72
C LYS A 20 -22.28 23.04 27.04
N GLU A 21 -23.30 23.17 26.20
CA GLU A 21 -24.46 22.27 26.25
C GLU A 21 -24.18 21.06 25.36
N ALA A 22 -24.05 19.88 25.98
CA ALA A 22 -23.97 18.61 25.29
C ALA A 22 -25.39 18.19 24.90
N VAL A 23 -25.73 18.28 23.62
CA VAL A 23 -26.94 17.66 23.06
C VAL A 23 -26.62 16.21 22.72
N SER A 24 -27.20 15.29 23.49
CA SER A 24 -27.30 13.87 23.15
C SER A 24 -28.31 13.70 22.01
N GLN A 25 -27.86 13.19 20.86
CA GLN A 25 -28.75 12.63 19.84
C GLN A 25 -28.44 11.14 19.70
N GLN A 26 -29.40 10.30 20.10
CA GLN A 26 -29.41 8.90 19.66
C GLN A 26 -29.67 8.85 18.13
N PRO A 27 -28.98 7.99 17.38
CA PRO A 27 -29.20 7.89 15.94
C PRO A 27 -30.58 7.31 15.64
N GLN A 28 -31.39 8.07 14.90
CA GLN A 28 -32.63 7.58 14.28
C GLN A 28 -32.28 6.73 13.05
N PRO A 29 -32.98 5.62 12.78
CA PRO A 29 -32.76 4.84 11.57
C PRO A 29 -33.20 5.64 10.34
N HIS A 30 -32.24 6.10 9.54
CA HIS A 30 -32.52 6.70 8.25
C HIS A 30 -33.05 5.62 7.28
N PRO A 31 -34.17 5.86 6.56
CA PRO A 31 -34.57 4.98 5.48
C PRO A 31 -33.50 5.03 4.38
N LYS A 32 -32.99 3.85 3.98
CA LYS A 32 -32.02 3.72 2.90
C LYS A 32 -32.55 4.47 1.67
N PRO A 33 -31.77 5.40 1.07
CA PRO A 33 -32.18 5.99 -0.20
C PRO A 33 -32.33 4.86 -1.21
N LYS A 34 -33.46 4.83 -1.92
CA LYS A 34 -33.63 3.92 -3.07
C LYS A 34 -32.54 4.26 -4.08
N VAL A 35 -31.51 3.42 -4.15
CA VAL A 35 -30.52 3.48 -5.21
C VAL A 35 -31.27 3.11 -6.49
N SER A 36 -31.68 4.11 -7.27
CA SER A 36 -32.00 3.88 -8.66
C SER A 36 -30.68 3.56 -9.34
N HIS A 37 -30.49 2.30 -9.74
CA HIS A 37 -29.48 1.94 -10.73
C HIS A 37 -29.88 2.62 -12.05
N HIS A 38 -29.55 3.90 -12.20
CA HIS A 38 -29.42 4.48 -13.51
C HIS A 38 -28.17 3.83 -14.10
N ASN A 39 -28.37 2.85 -14.99
CA ASN A 39 -27.35 2.46 -15.94
C ASN A 39 -26.99 3.73 -16.70
N TYR A 40 -25.88 4.36 -16.33
CA TYR A 40 -25.30 5.44 -17.10
C TYR A 40 -24.65 4.79 -18.34
N ASN A 41 -25.48 4.39 -19.29
CA ASN A 41 -25.07 4.28 -20.69
C ASN A 41 -24.98 5.72 -21.23
N GLY A 42 -24.02 6.47 -20.69
CA GLY A 42 -23.62 7.73 -21.25
C GLY A 42 -22.57 7.44 -22.29
N ASP A 43 -22.96 7.43 -23.56
CA ASP A 43 -22.04 7.69 -24.66
C ASP A 43 -21.47 9.09 -24.45
N PHE A 44 -20.42 9.19 -23.64
CA PHE A 44 -19.71 10.44 -23.40
C PHE A 44 -18.51 10.50 -24.34
N ASP A 45 -18.65 11.40 -25.31
CA ASP A 45 -17.58 12.05 -26.07
C ASP A 45 -16.29 12.15 -25.24
N GLY A 46 -15.28 11.35 -25.60
CA GLY A 46 -13.99 11.29 -24.92
C GLY A 46 -13.05 12.46 -25.21
N HIS A 47 -13.56 13.70 -25.17
CA HIS A 47 -12.82 14.95 -25.34
C HIS A 47 -12.73 15.84 -24.09
N LEU A 48 -13.21 15.41 -22.92
CA LEU A 48 -13.08 16.22 -21.70
C LEU A 48 -11.60 16.33 -21.25
N PRO A 49 -11.11 17.54 -20.95
CA PRO A 49 -9.75 17.72 -20.45
C PRO A 49 -9.63 17.10 -19.04
N GLY A 50 -8.63 16.24 -18.84
CA GLY A 50 -8.26 15.80 -17.48
C GLY A 50 -7.38 16.85 -16.80
N THR A 51 -7.17 16.71 -15.49
CA THR A 51 -6.26 17.58 -14.73
C THR A 51 -4.99 16.84 -14.36
N TRP A 52 -3.93 17.58 -14.06
CA TRP A 52 -2.69 17.01 -13.57
C TRP A 52 -2.06 17.89 -12.50
N ASP A 53 -1.38 17.24 -11.57
CA ASP A 53 -0.43 17.85 -10.64
C ASP A 53 0.94 17.21 -10.86
N ALA A 54 2.01 17.96 -10.64
CA ALA A 54 3.36 17.47 -10.89
C ALA A 54 4.38 17.96 -9.85
N VAL A 55 5.43 17.17 -9.68
CA VAL A 55 6.63 17.52 -8.92
C VAL A 55 7.85 17.33 -9.81
N VAL A 56 8.70 18.33 -9.88
CA VAL A 56 9.96 18.31 -10.62
C VAL A 56 11.12 18.18 -9.65
N LYS A 57 11.92 17.12 -9.77
CA LYS A 57 13.09 16.90 -8.93
C LYS A 57 14.20 16.22 -9.72
N ASP A 58 15.42 16.73 -9.63
CA ASP A 58 16.63 16.12 -10.19
C ASP A 58 16.52 15.77 -11.70
N GLY A 59 15.76 16.56 -12.47
CA GLY A 59 15.53 16.34 -13.91
C GLY A 59 14.40 15.37 -14.25
N GLU A 60 13.77 14.77 -13.24
CA GLU A 60 12.55 13.96 -13.32
C GLU A 60 11.31 14.81 -13.05
N VAL A 61 10.21 14.42 -13.68
CA VAL A 61 8.90 15.03 -13.52
C VAL A 61 7.91 13.93 -13.19
N ASN A 62 7.52 13.84 -11.93
CA ASN A 62 6.42 12.99 -11.51
C ASN A 62 5.11 13.75 -11.78
N ILE A 63 4.23 13.19 -12.59
CA ILE A 63 2.92 13.76 -12.91
C ILE A 63 1.84 12.80 -12.42
N GLN A 64 0.97 13.31 -11.55
CA GLN A 64 -0.29 12.69 -11.18
C GLN A 64 -1.37 13.18 -12.14
N PHE A 65 -1.92 12.28 -12.94
CA PHE A 65 -3.06 12.53 -13.81
C PHE A 65 -4.37 12.22 -13.08
N PHE A 66 -5.41 12.97 -13.43
CA PHE A 66 -6.77 12.78 -12.95
C PHE A 66 -7.73 12.79 -14.15
N GLY A 67 -8.42 11.68 -14.33
CA GLY A 67 -9.64 11.60 -15.12
C GLY A 67 -10.88 11.74 -14.24
N GLU A 68 -12.05 11.39 -14.79
CA GLU A 68 -13.33 11.54 -14.08
C GLU A 68 -13.45 10.62 -12.85
N HIS A 69 -13.02 9.37 -12.98
CA HIS A 69 -13.13 8.33 -11.94
C HIS A 69 -11.83 7.55 -11.73
N TRP A 70 -10.72 8.06 -12.25
CA TRP A 70 -9.42 7.44 -12.12
C TRP A 70 -8.36 8.50 -11.89
N SER A 71 -7.27 8.09 -11.25
CA SER A 71 -6.07 8.89 -11.09
C SER A 71 -4.88 7.99 -11.31
N ASP A 72 -3.86 8.47 -12.01
CA ASP A 72 -2.69 7.66 -12.29
C ASP A 72 -1.38 8.47 -12.27
N GLY A 73 -0.36 7.91 -11.63
CA GLY A 73 0.95 8.54 -11.48
C GLY A 73 1.92 8.05 -12.55
N ARG A 74 2.68 8.96 -13.16
CA ARG A 74 3.69 8.64 -14.16
C ARG A 74 4.93 9.51 -13.99
N ASP A 75 6.08 8.90 -14.19
CA ASP A 75 7.37 9.60 -14.21
C ASP A 75 7.80 9.86 -15.65
N PHE A 76 8.28 11.08 -15.90
CA PHE A 76 8.86 11.51 -17.17
C PHE A 76 10.20 12.19 -16.91
N THR A 77 11.00 12.35 -17.95
CA THR A 77 12.17 13.23 -17.89
C THR A 77 11.84 14.62 -18.42
N THR A 78 12.51 15.64 -17.90
CA THR A 78 12.46 16.99 -18.48
C THR A 78 12.90 17.02 -19.94
N VAL A 79 13.78 16.09 -20.36
CA VAL A 79 14.18 15.93 -21.77
C VAL A 79 13.00 15.46 -22.63
N GLU A 80 12.21 14.51 -22.13
CA GLU A 80 11.04 13.97 -22.83
C GLU A 80 9.91 14.99 -22.95
N LEU A 81 9.62 15.74 -21.87
CA LEU A 81 8.56 16.76 -21.88
C LEU A 81 8.99 18.08 -22.53
N GLY A 82 10.29 18.30 -22.71
CA GLY A 82 10.86 19.51 -23.27
C GLY A 82 10.79 20.70 -22.31
N THR A 83 10.57 21.90 -22.86
CA THR A 83 10.53 23.12 -22.05
C THR A 83 9.22 23.26 -21.30
N LEU A 84 9.29 23.22 -19.96
CA LEU A 84 8.13 23.38 -19.09
C LEU A 84 7.80 24.87 -18.86
N PRO A 85 6.52 25.28 -18.85
CA PRO A 85 6.13 26.68 -18.59
C PRO A 85 6.40 27.10 -17.14
N ALA A 86 7.44 27.90 -16.92
CA ALA A 86 7.78 28.44 -15.60
C ALA A 86 7.06 29.79 -15.33
N ASP A 87 6.56 29.97 -14.11
CA ASP A 87 5.97 31.20 -13.56
C ASP A 87 4.70 31.74 -14.23
N LYS A 88 4.37 31.27 -15.44
CA LYS A 88 3.19 31.67 -16.21
C LYS A 88 2.55 30.45 -16.87
N VAL A 89 1.22 30.50 -17.01
CA VAL A 89 0.48 29.47 -17.74
C VAL A 89 0.96 29.43 -19.19
N GLY A 90 1.36 28.24 -19.64
CA GLY A 90 1.74 27.96 -21.01
C GLY A 90 1.30 26.57 -21.44
N GLU A 91 1.69 26.19 -22.65
CA GLU A 91 1.38 24.90 -23.24
C GLU A 91 2.68 24.14 -23.53
N PHE A 92 2.63 22.83 -23.35
CA PHE A 92 3.67 21.89 -23.77
C PHE A 92 3.00 20.59 -24.20
N SER A 93 3.74 19.68 -24.83
CA SER A 93 3.12 18.44 -25.32
C SER A 93 4.10 17.29 -25.41
N LEU A 94 3.59 16.08 -25.20
CA LEU A 94 4.28 14.84 -25.46
C LEU A 94 3.67 14.15 -26.68
N THR A 95 4.50 13.78 -27.66
CA THR A 95 4.05 13.08 -28.87
C THR A 95 4.68 11.70 -28.92
N ARG A 96 3.85 10.68 -29.11
CA ARG A 96 4.24 9.28 -29.30
C ARG A 96 3.53 8.74 -30.54
N GLU A 97 3.88 7.53 -30.97
CA GLU A 97 3.28 6.97 -32.18
C GLU A 97 1.75 6.81 -32.05
N SER A 98 1.27 6.53 -30.84
CA SER A 98 -0.14 6.35 -30.49
C SER A 98 -0.96 7.63 -30.38
N GLY A 99 -0.33 8.80 -30.29
CA GLY A 99 -1.05 10.07 -30.17
C GLY A 99 -0.22 11.23 -29.63
N LYS A 100 -0.91 12.29 -29.26
CA LYS A 100 -0.33 13.50 -28.67
C LYS A 100 -1.09 13.89 -27.42
N LEU A 101 -0.37 14.06 -26.33
CA LEU A 101 -0.89 14.60 -25.07
C LEU A 101 -0.50 16.08 -25.00
N ASN A 102 -1.49 16.96 -25.11
CA ASN A 102 -1.27 18.39 -24.96
C ASN A 102 -1.56 18.79 -23.53
N PHE A 103 -0.67 19.58 -22.93
CA PHE A 103 -0.78 20.08 -21.59
C PHE A 103 -0.95 21.60 -21.63
N LYS A 104 -1.71 22.11 -20.69
CA LYS A 104 -1.80 23.54 -20.38
C LYS A 104 -1.70 23.72 -18.88
N GLY A 105 -0.73 24.50 -18.42
CA GLY A 105 -0.50 24.68 -17.00
C GLY A 105 0.74 25.52 -16.72
N VAL A 106 1.17 25.51 -15.46
CA VAL A 106 2.30 26.30 -14.97
C VAL A 106 3.11 25.48 -13.97
N PHE A 107 4.42 25.71 -13.95
CA PHE A 107 5.34 25.21 -12.94
C PHE A 107 5.89 26.37 -12.10
N GLN A 108 5.84 26.24 -10.77
CA GLN A 108 6.32 27.20 -9.77
C GLN A 108 6.92 26.44 -8.58
N ASP A 109 8.10 26.85 -8.12
CA ASP A 109 8.77 26.26 -6.94
C ASP A 109 8.84 24.73 -6.95
N HIS A 110 9.16 24.12 -8.11
CA HIS A 110 9.20 22.66 -8.35
C HIS A 110 7.85 21.95 -8.43
N TRP A 111 6.73 22.64 -8.23
CA TRP A 111 5.39 22.09 -8.40
C TRP A 111 4.81 22.52 -9.73
N GLY A 112 4.00 21.68 -10.34
CA GLY A 112 3.21 22.04 -11.52
C GLY A 112 1.77 21.61 -11.37
N HIS A 113 0.87 22.31 -12.06
CA HIS A 113 -0.52 21.88 -12.17
C HIS A 113 -1.16 22.41 -13.45
N GLY A 114 -2.21 21.75 -13.91
CA GLY A 114 -2.97 22.20 -15.07
C GLY A 114 -3.97 21.20 -15.60
N THR A 115 -4.25 21.32 -16.89
CA THR A 115 -5.12 20.43 -17.65
C THR A 115 -4.35 19.73 -18.76
N TYR A 116 -4.83 18.57 -19.19
CA TYR A 116 -4.32 17.86 -20.37
C TYR A 116 -5.46 17.44 -21.30
N GLN A 117 -5.13 17.25 -22.58
CA GLN A 117 -6.02 16.67 -23.57
C GLN A 117 -5.26 15.65 -24.42
N PHE A 118 -5.75 14.42 -24.44
CA PHE A 118 -5.21 13.36 -25.29
C PHE A 118 -5.86 13.39 -26.67
N ASN A 119 -5.03 13.34 -27.71
CA ASN A 119 -5.44 13.25 -29.10
C ASN A 119 -4.83 11.99 -29.68
N GLU A 120 -5.62 10.94 -29.83
CA GLU A 120 -5.18 9.68 -30.43
C GLU A 120 -4.73 9.87 -31.88
N ASN A 121 -3.76 9.08 -32.33
CA ASN A 121 -3.33 9.05 -33.72
C ASN A 121 -4.20 8.06 -34.53
N PRO A 122 -5.07 8.53 -35.45
CA PRO A 122 -5.98 7.65 -36.20
C PRO A 122 -5.25 6.62 -37.07
N ALA A 123 -4.05 6.97 -37.58
CA ALA A 123 -3.26 6.05 -38.38
C ALA A 123 -2.68 4.89 -37.56
N PHE A 124 -2.25 5.18 -36.33
CA PHE A 124 -1.75 4.13 -35.41
C PHE A 124 -2.89 3.26 -34.87
N LYS A 125 -4.02 3.86 -34.50
CA LYS A 125 -5.24 3.12 -34.14
C LYS A 125 -5.71 2.20 -35.26
N SER A 126 -5.68 2.69 -36.50
CA SER A 126 -5.98 1.87 -37.69
C SER A 126 -4.98 0.74 -37.88
N TYR A 127 -3.69 0.98 -37.63
CA TYR A 127 -2.66 -0.07 -37.64
C TYR A 127 -2.95 -1.17 -36.60
N LEU A 128 -3.30 -0.81 -35.37
CA LEU A 128 -3.68 -1.78 -34.33
C LEU A 128 -4.93 -2.59 -34.74
N ALA A 129 -5.95 -1.93 -35.29
CA ALA A 129 -7.14 -2.60 -35.80
C ALA A 129 -6.84 -3.59 -36.94
N GLN A 130 -5.94 -3.21 -37.87
CA GLN A 130 -5.48 -4.09 -38.95
C GLN A 130 -4.69 -5.30 -38.44
N LYS A 131 -4.04 -5.18 -37.28
CA LYS A 131 -3.39 -6.29 -36.58
C LYS A 131 -4.37 -7.21 -35.85
N GLY A 132 -5.66 -6.84 -35.81
CA GLY A 132 -6.73 -7.63 -35.20
C GLY A 132 -7.12 -7.17 -33.79
N TYR A 133 -6.50 -6.11 -33.26
CA TYR A 133 -6.87 -5.56 -31.96
C TYR A 133 -8.23 -4.84 -32.04
N LYS A 134 -9.10 -5.13 -31.06
CA LYS A 134 -10.48 -4.62 -30.99
C LYS A 134 -10.69 -3.88 -29.67
N GLY A 135 -11.78 -3.11 -29.56
CA GLY A 135 -12.10 -2.38 -28.32
C GLY A 135 -11.09 -1.27 -28.01
N LEU A 136 -10.52 -0.64 -29.04
CA LEU A 136 -9.57 0.47 -28.91
C LEU A 136 -10.31 1.76 -28.57
N ASP A 137 -11.00 1.81 -27.44
CA ASP A 137 -11.61 3.04 -26.93
C ASP A 137 -10.54 4.07 -26.50
N ASN A 138 -10.99 5.26 -26.13
CA ASN A 138 -10.09 6.37 -25.80
C ASN A 138 -9.25 6.08 -24.54
N GLU A 139 -9.79 5.30 -23.59
CA GLU A 139 -9.09 4.95 -22.35
C GLU A 139 -7.95 3.96 -22.64
N LEU A 140 -8.23 2.90 -23.41
CA LEU A 140 -7.19 1.97 -23.82
C LEU A 140 -6.12 2.67 -24.69
N MET A 141 -6.52 3.55 -25.60
CA MET A 141 -5.56 4.32 -26.40
C MET A 141 -4.71 5.28 -25.56
N LEU A 142 -5.25 5.85 -24.48
CA LEU A 142 -4.50 6.65 -23.52
C LEU A 142 -3.51 5.80 -22.72
N ASN A 143 -3.90 4.60 -22.28
CA ASN A 143 -3.00 3.67 -21.59
C ASN A 143 -1.88 3.18 -22.53
N ILE A 144 -2.19 2.87 -23.80
CA ILE A 144 -1.21 2.56 -24.85
C ILE A 144 -0.24 3.74 -25.04
N PHE A 145 -0.75 4.97 -24.99
CA PHE A 145 0.08 6.17 -25.02
C PHE A 145 1.00 6.25 -23.81
N PHE A 146 0.48 6.12 -22.59
CA PHE A 146 1.30 6.22 -21.38
C PHE A 146 2.42 5.17 -21.33
N THR A 147 2.12 3.95 -21.76
CA THR A 147 3.05 2.80 -21.79
C THR A 147 4.04 2.85 -22.96
N ASP A 148 3.89 3.82 -23.87
CA ASP A 148 4.68 3.97 -25.11
C ASP A 148 4.67 2.70 -25.99
N ILE A 149 3.48 2.10 -26.14
CA ILE A 149 3.29 0.96 -27.03
C ILE A 149 3.31 1.47 -28.47
N SER A 150 4.45 1.29 -29.13
CA SER A 150 4.72 1.64 -30.52
C SER A 150 4.81 0.41 -31.43
N LYS A 151 5.02 0.57 -32.73
CA LYS A 151 5.37 -0.54 -33.63
C LYS A 151 6.63 -1.26 -33.15
N GLY A 152 7.64 -0.50 -32.72
CA GLY A 152 8.88 -1.03 -32.17
C GLY A 152 8.69 -1.83 -30.88
N TYR A 153 7.68 -1.51 -30.07
CA TYR A 153 7.30 -2.30 -28.89
C TYR A 153 6.89 -3.73 -29.28
N PHE A 154 6.10 -3.90 -30.35
CA PHE A 154 5.74 -5.23 -30.85
C PHE A 154 6.93 -5.97 -31.45
N ASP A 155 7.83 -5.27 -32.16
CA ASP A 155 9.06 -5.86 -32.66
C ASP A 155 9.97 -6.35 -31.52
N TYR A 156 10.03 -5.58 -30.42
CA TYR A 156 10.75 -5.95 -29.21
C TYR A 156 10.16 -7.20 -28.54
N LEU A 157 8.83 -7.26 -28.36
CA LEU A 157 8.15 -8.45 -27.86
C LEU A 157 8.45 -9.68 -28.73
N LYS A 158 8.36 -9.54 -30.05
CA LYS A 158 8.69 -10.62 -30.99
C LYS A 158 10.13 -11.08 -30.88
N ALA A 159 11.09 -10.16 -30.75
CA ALA A 159 12.50 -10.47 -30.56
C ALA A 159 12.78 -11.23 -29.26
N ASN A 160 11.92 -11.07 -28.25
CA ASN A 160 12.01 -11.74 -26.95
C ASN A 160 11.08 -12.97 -26.83
N GLY A 161 10.60 -13.51 -27.96
CA GLY A 161 9.86 -14.77 -27.99
C GLY A 161 8.34 -14.65 -27.91
N TYR A 162 7.79 -13.44 -28.01
CA TYR A 162 6.34 -13.18 -28.02
C TYR A 162 5.90 -12.73 -29.43
N PRO A 163 5.72 -13.67 -30.39
CA PRO A 163 5.45 -13.33 -31.79
C PRO A 163 4.08 -12.66 -32.01
N SER A 164 3.17 -12.82 -31.06
CA SER A 164 1.84 -12.21 -31.03
C SER A 164 1.33 -12.16 -29.59
N ILE A 165 0.50 -11.17 -29.28
CA ILE A 165 -0.24 -11.07 -28.02
C ILE A 165 -1.73 -10.97 -28.30
N SER A 166 -2.56 -11.38 -27.35
CA SER A 166 -4.02 -11.27 -27.44
C SER A 166 -4.50 -9.83 -27.22
N ASN A 167 -5.78 -9.56 -27.48
CA ASN A 167 -6.39 -8.26 -27.13
C ASN A 167 -6.36 -7.99 -25.62
N GLY A 168 -6.59 -9.03 -24.80
CA GLY A 168 -6.50 -8.92 -23.34
C GLY A 168 -5.08 -8.55 -22.91
N GLN A 169 -4.09 -9.27 -23.41
CA GLN A 169 -2.68 -8.99 -23.11
C GLN A 169 -2.23 -7.59 -23.55
N LEU A 170 -2.72 -7.06 -24.68
CA LEU A 170 -2.44 -5.67 -25.05
C LEU A 170 -3.02 -4.69 -24.02
N ALA A 171 -4.25 -4.93 -23.56
CA ALA A 171 -4.89 -4.11 -22.54
C ALA A 171 -4.14 -4.20 -21.21
N ASP A 172 -3.79 -5.41 -20.76
CA ASP A 172 -3.09 -5.65 -19.50
C ASP A 172 -1.69 -5.00 -19.52
N LEU A 173 -0.93 -5.16 -20.61
CA LEU A 173 0.36 -4.49 -20.78
C LEU A 173 0.24 -2.97 -20.69
N ALA A 174 -0.80 -2.41 -21.33
CA ALA A 174 -1.05 -0.97 -21.32
C ALA A 174 -1.47 -0.48 -19.93
N GLN A 175 -2.40 -1.15 -19.26
CA GLN A 175 -2.95 -0.78 -17.95
C GLN A 175 -1.91 -0.92 -16.84
N GLN A 176 -1.08 -1.97 -16.86
CA GLN A 176 -0.05 -2.21 -15.86
C GLN A 176 1.24 -1.40 -16.10
N ASN A 177 1.23 -0.50 -17.09
CA ASN A 177 2.35 0.35 -17.49
C ASN A 177 3.64 -0.46 -17.75
N LEU A 178 3.50 -1.58 -18.46
CA LEU A 178 4.61 -2.46 -18.83
C LEU A 178 5.37 -1.86 -20.02
N THR A 179 6.09 -0.77 -19.78
CA THR A 179 6.92 -0.12 -20.81
C THR A 179 8.02 -1.05 -21.29
N HIS A 180 8.68 -0.69 -22.41
CA HIS A 180 9.86 -1.42 -22.89
C HIS A 180 10.90 -1.59 -21.78
N LYS A 181 11.19 -0.54 -20.99
CA LYS A 181 12.16 -0.62 -19.89
C LYS A 181 11.73 -1.59 -18.78
N VAL A 182 10.45 -1.62 -18.44
CA VAL A 182 9.93 -2.54 -17.41
C VAL A 182 10.00 -3.98 -17.90
N LEU A 183 9.63 -4.23 -19.16
CA LEU A 183 9.78 -5.56 -19.77
C LEU A 183 11.24 -6.01 -19.84
N GLU A 184 12.15 -5.10 -20.19
CA GLU A 184 13.59 -5.37 -20.19
C GLU A 184 14.07 -5.82 -18.80
N ASP A 185 13.61 -5.17 -17.73
CA ASP A 185 13.94 -5.57 -16.35
C ASP A 185 13.43 -6.98 -16.02
N TYR A 186 12.22 -7.34 -16.43
CA TYR A 186 11.71 -8.71 -16.26
C TYR A 186 12.50 -9.72 -17.07
N PHE A 187 12.81 -9.45 -18.34
CA PHE A 187 13.58 -10.37 -19.18
C PHE A 187 15.00 -10.57 -18.66
N ASN A 188 15.63 -9.51 -18.16
CA ASN A 188 16.93 -9.59 -17.51
C ASN A 188 16.87 -10.38 -16.19
N LEU A 189 15.84 -10.18 -15.37
CA LEU A 189 15.60 -10.98 -14.18
C LEU A 189 15.47 -12.47 -14.54
N PHE A 190 14.62 -12.80 -15.52
CA PHE A 190 14.36 -14.17 -15.92
C PHE A 190 15.63 -14.88 -16.41
N LYS A 191 16.43 -14.18 -17.22
CA LYS A 191 17.74 -14.67 -17.67
C LYS A 191 18.72 -14.87 -16.50
N THR A 192 18.75 -13.96 -15.54
CA THR A 192 19.70 -13.97 -14.42
C THR A 192 19.40 -15.09 -13.43
N GLU A 193 18.12 -15.26 -13.09
CA GLU A 193 17.66 -16.26 -12.12
C GLU A 193 17.34 -17.61 -12.78
N GLY A 194 17.45 -17.71 -14.11
CA GLY A 194 17.13 -18.93 -14.84
C GLY A 194 15.64 -19.27 -14.84
N TYR A 195 14.76 -18.29 -14.64
CA TYR A 195 13.35 -18.45 -14.94
C TYR A 195 13.25 -18.57 -16.46
N SER A 196 12.95 -19.78 -16.94
CA SER A 196 12.64 -20.05 -18.35
C SER A 196 11.68 -19.00 -18.93
N HIS A 197 11.54 -18.96 -20.25
CA HIS A 197 10.57 -18.06 -20.89
C HIS A 197 9.18 -18.14 -20.22
N GLN A 198 8.70 -17.00 -19.71
CA GLN A 198 7.42 -16.87 -19.02
C GLN A 198 6.34 -16.33 -19.96
N SER A 199 5.06 -16.62 -19.71
CA SER A 199 3.97 -16.01 -20.47
C SER A 199 3.83 -14.51 -20.17
N ILE A 200 3.18 -13.77 -21.06
CA ILE A 200 2.80 -12.36 -20.79
C ILE A 200 1.88 -12.30 -19.56
N ASP A 201 0.93 -13.22 -19.44
CA ASP A 201 0.00 -13.28 -18.30
C ASP A 201 0.76 -13.41 -16.97
N LYS A 202 1.87 -14.18 -16.94
CA LYS A 202 2.72 -14.29 -15.74
C LYS A 202 3.47 -12.99 -15.43
N ILE A 203 3.94 -12.27 -16.46
CA ILE A 203 4.60 -10.97 -16.26
C ILE A 203 3.59 -9.94 -15.72
N VAL A 204 2.36 -9.95 -16.25
CA VAL A 204 1.25 -9.13 -15.77
C VAL A 204 0.93 -9.46 -14.30
N GLU A 205 0.75 -10.74 -13.96
CA GLU A 205 0.52 -11.18 -12.58
C GLU A 205 1.62 -10.69 -11.62
N LEU A 206 2.90 -10.87 -11.99
CA LEU A 206 4.03 -10.37 -11.21
C LEU A 206 3.95 -8.86 -11.01
N ARG A 207 3.61 -8.11 -12.06
CA ARG A 207 3.49 -6.65 -12.01
C ARG A 207 2.35 -6.19 -11.12
N GLU A 208 1.18 -6.83 -11.21
CA GLU A 208 -0.02 -6.53 -10.42
C GLU A 208 0.23 -6.72 -8.93
N HIS A 209 0.93 -7.79 -8.57
CA HIS A 209 1.28 -8.08 -7.17
C HIS A 209 2.51 -7.28 -6.70
N GLY A 210 3.18 -6.53 -7.59
CA GLY A 210 4.34 -5.71 -7.27
C GLY A 210 5.63 -6.52 -7.07
N VAL A 211 5.71 -7.70 -7.69
CA VAL A 211 6.93 -8.51 -7.81
C VAL A 211 7.72 -8.02 -9.01
N ASP A 212 8.73 -7.18 -8.77
CA ASP A 212 9.66 -6.68 -9.78
C ASP A 212 11.07 -7.26 -9.61
N ALA A 213 11.99 -6.93 -10.53
CA ALA A 213 13.38 -7.36 -10.43
C ALA A 213 14.07 -6.90 -9.14
N ARG A 214 13.71 -5.72 -8.60
CA ARG A 214 14.28 -5.22 -7.34
C ARG A 214 13.84 -6.09 -6.17
N PHE A 215 12.57 -6.48 -6.12
CA PHE A 215 12.03 -7.36 -5.10
C PHE A 215 12.80 -8.69 -5.08
N VAL A 216 12.85 -9.42 -6.20
CA VAL A 216 13.53 -10.73 -6.26
C VAL A 216 15.04 -10.60 -5.97
N ASN A 217 15.71 -9.61 -6.56
CA ASN A 217 17.13 -9.37 -6.33
C ASN A 217 17.43 -9.05 -4.86
N SER A 218 16.54 -8.36 -4.15
CA SER A 218 16.75 -8.04 -2.73
C SER A 218 16.93 -9.30 -1.87
N PHE A 219 16.14 -10.34 -2.14
CA PHE A 219 16.27 -11.64 -1.48
C PHE A 219 17.56 -12.36 -1.89
N HIS A 220 17.94 -12.31 -3.17
CA HIS A 220 19.22 -12.87 -3.64
C HIS A 220 20.40 -12.26 -2.88
N HIS A 221 20.44 -10.93 -2.72
CA HIS A 221 21.50 -10.22 -1.98
C HIS A 221 21.54 -10.61 -0.50
N ALA A 222 20.40 -10.98 0.09
CA ALA A 222 20.33 -11.53 1.44
C ALA A 222 20.65 -13.03 1.53
N GLY A 223 21.01 -13.67 0.42
CA GLY A 223 21.42 -15.07 0.36
C GLY A 223 20.30 -16.06 0.01
N TYR A 224 19.08 -15.59 -0.23
CA TYR A 224 17.96 -16.44 -0.68
C TYR A 224 17.98 -16.55 -2.20
N LYS A 225 18.47 -17.68 -2.70
CA LYS A 225 18.65 -17.94 -4.13
C LYS A 225 17.61 -18.94 -4.65
N ASN A 226 17.42 -18.97 -5.97
CA ASN A 226 16.54 -19.93 -6.66
C ASN A 226 15.09 -19.86 -6.17
N ILE A 227 14.57 -18.66 -5.93
CA ILE A 227 13.20 -18.46 -5.45
C ILE A 227 12.25 -18.70 -6.63
N PRO A 228 11.33 -19.68 -6.60
CA PRO A 228 10.34 -19.82 -7.66
C PRO A 228 9.47 -18.56 -7.78
N LEU A 229 9.03 -18.20 -8.99
CA LEU A 229 8.19 -17.01 -9.19
C LEU A 229 6.89 -17.05 -8.39
N ASP A 230 6.26 -18.23 -8.28
CA ASP A 230 5.06 -18.42 -7.45
C ASP A 230 5.37 -18.17 -5.97
N LYS A 231 6.56 -18.56 -5.50
CA LYS A 231 6.98 -18.23 -4.13
C LYS A 231 7.23 -16.73 -3.96
N ALA A 232 7.78 -16.05 -4.95
CA ALA A 232 7.95 -14.60 -4.90
C ALA A 232 6.60 -13.86 -4.80
N LEU A 233 5.56 -14.35 -5.50
CA LEU A 233 4.19 -13.86 -5.38
C LEU A 233 3.63 -14.08 -3.97
N GLU A 234 3.69 -15.31 -3.45
CA GLU A 234 3.25 -15.62 -2.09
C GLU A 234 3.93 -14.71 -1.05
N LEU A 235 5.25 -14.56 -1.12
CA LEU A 235 5.99 -13.70 -0.19
C LEU A 235 5.48 -12.25 -0.26
N ARG A 236 5.26 -11.73 -1.47
CA ARG A 236 4.81 -10.35 -1.67
C ARG A 236 3.40 -10.13 -1.12
N ASP A 237 2.49 -11.05 -1.41
CA ASP A 237 1.08 -10.98 -1.00
C ASP A 237 0.91 -11.08 0.51
N HIS A 238 1.75 -11.90 1.14
CA HIS A 238 1.78 -12.07 2.59
C HIS A 238 2.66 -11.02 3.30
N GLY A 239 3.14 -9.99 2.58
CA GLY A 239 3.88 -8.86 3.15
C GLY A 239 5.29 -9.20 3.64
N VAL A 240 5.88 -10.29 3.14
CA VAL A 240 7.27 -10.67 3.40
C VAL A 240 8.20 -9.91 2.47
N ASN A 241 9.11 -9.13 3.06
CA ASN A 241 10.21 -8.47 2.36
C ASN A 241 11.55 -8.81 3.02
N VAL A 242 12.65 -8.44 2.37
CA VAL A 242 13.99 -8.74 2.89
C VAL A 242 14.27 -8.00 4.21
N GLU A 243 13.68 -6.82 4.41
CA GLU A 243 13.81 -6.03 5.65
C GLU A 243 13.22 -6.78 6.85
N PHE A 244 12.05 -7.40 6.67
CA PHE A 244 11.42 -8.23 7.70
C PHE A 244 12.34 -9.39 8.11
N ILE A 245 12.84 -10.15 7.15
CA ILE A 245 13.71 -11.29 7.43
C ILE A 245 15.01 -10.85 8.12
N THR A 246 15.68 -9.82 7.58
CA THR A 246 16.96 -9.34 8.13
C THR A 246 16.79 -8.72 9.52
N SER A 247 15.63 -8.12 9.82
CA SER A 247 15.33 -7.63 11.17
C SER A 247 15.23 -8.77 12.18
N ILE A 248 14.58 -9.88 11.83
CA ILE A 248 14.51 -11.08 12.68
C ILE A 248 15.90 -11.71 12.85
N GLN A 249 16.70 -11.79 11.78
CA GLN A 249 18.07 -12.31 11.86
C GLN A 249 18.96 -11.49 12.81
N LYS A 250 18.83 -10.16 12.82
CA LYS A 250 19.56 -9.26 13.73
C LYS A 250 19.22 -9.49 15.21
N MET A 251 18.13 -10.17 15.51
CA MET A 251 17.68 -10.50 16.87
C MET A 251 18.20 -11.86 17.35
N GLY A 252 19.06 -12.52 16.56
CA GLY A 252 19.70 -13.79 16.91
C GLY A 252 19.08 -15.03 16.26
N TYR A 253 18.04 -14.87 15.44
CA TYR A 253 17.41 -15.98 14.72
C TYR A 253 18.13 -16.23 13.39
N GLU A 254 19.20 -17.00 13.44
CA GLU A 254 19.92 -17.41 12.24
C GLU A 254 19.07 -18.34 11.38
N LYS A 255 19.19 -18.25 10.04
CA LYS A 255 18.57 -19.17 9.06
C LYS A 255 17.03 -19.21 9.03
N VAL A 256 16.38 -18.06 9.07
CA VAL A 256 14.93 -17.96 8.80
C VAL A 256 14.65 -18.41 7.35
N SER A 257 13.89 -19.48 7.14
CA SER A 257 13.46 -19.88 5.79
C SER A 257 12.39 -18.94 5.25
N LEU A 258 12.18 -18.93 3.93
CA LEU A 258 11.11 -18.12 3.30
C LEU A 258 9.72 -18.57 3.77
N ASP A 259 9.51 -19.88 3.93
CA ASP A 259 8.26 -20.42 4.48
C ASP A 259 8.04 -19.99 5.93
N ARG A 260 9.08 -20.05 6.77
CA ARG A 260 8.97 -19.56 8.15
C ARG A 260 8.68 -18.07 8.19
N ALA A 261 9.31 -17.28 7.33
CA ALA A 261 9.06 -15.84 7.26
C ALA A 261 7.60 -15.54 6.88
N GLN A 262 7.03 -16.30 5.95
CA GLN A 262 5.62 -16.20 5.58
C GLN A 262 4.69 -16.60 6.73
N GLU A 263 4.90 -17.76 7.36
CA GLU A 263 4.11 -18.19 8.53
C GLU A 263 4.10 -17.12 9.63
N LEU A 264 5.26 -16.54 9.94
CA LEU A 264 5.34 -15.47 10.94
C LEU A 264 4.48 -14.25 10.56
N ARG A 265 4.48 -13.83 9.30
CA ARG A 265 3.62 -12.72 8.83
C ARG A 265 2.14 -13.07 8.94
N ASP A 266 1.76 -14.27 8.53
CA ASP A 266 0.37 -14.74 8.49
C ASP A 266 -0.24 -14.79 9.89
N HIS A 267 0.56 -15.19 10.87
CA HIS A 267 0.19 -15.24 12.27
C HIS A 267 0.47 -13.90 13.01
N GLY A 268 0.81 -12.84 12.25
CA GLY A 268 0.98 -11.48 12.74
C GLY A 268 2.25 -11.24 13.56
N VAL A 269 3.16 -12.21 13.67
CA VAL A 269 4.45 -12.06 14.36
C VAL A 269 5.29 -11.02 13.62
N ASN A 270 5.73 -9.99 14.34
CA ASN A 270 6.58 -8.94 13.82
C ASN A 270 7.84 -8.77 14.69
N PRO A 271 8.89 -8.09 14.19
CA PRO A 271 10.14 -7.92 14.93
C PRO A 271 9.96 -7.17 16.26
N GLU A 272 9.03 -6.21 16.31
CA GLU A 272 8.70 -5.46 17.53
C GLU A 272 8.16 -6.38 18.64
N PHE A 273 7.21 -7.27 18.31
CA PHE A 273 6.67 -8.25 19.24
C PHE A 273 7.76 -9.15 19.83
N ILE A 274 8.64 -9.69 18.98
CA ILE A 274 9.74 -10.54 19.45
C ILE A 274 10.68 -9.72 20.36
N ALA A 275 10.97 -8.47 20.00
CA ALA A 275 11.87 -7.61 20.76
C ALA A 275 11.29 -7.29 22.13
N ASP A 276 9.99 -7.00 22.20
CA ASP A 276 9.29 -6.75 23.45
C ASP A 276 9.25 -7.98 24.36
N MET A 277 9.02 -9.17 23.79
CA MET A 277 9.11 -10.43 24.53
C MET A 277 10.52 -10.66 25.10
N GLN A 278 11.55 -10.42 24.30
CA GLN A 278 12.94 -10.46 24.78
C GLN A 278 13.18 -9.40 25.87
N ASN A 279 12.64 -8.19 25.73
CA ASN A 279 12.82 -7.09 26.70
C ASN A 279 12.19 -7.36 28.06
N ILE A 280 11.06 -8.08 28.11
CA ILE A 280 10.43 -8.46 29.38
C ILE A 280 11.00 -9.73 30.02
N GLY A 281 12.05 -10.32 29.44
CA GLY A 281 12.83 -11.39 30.06
C GLY A 281 12.85 -12.71 29.28
N TYR A 282 12.03 -12.88 28.23
CA TYR A 282 12.02 -14.10 27.41
C TYR A 282 13.05 -14.02 26.29
N LYS A 283 14.33 -13.95 26.66
CA LYS A 283 15.45 -13.74 25.72
C LYS A 283 15.58 -14.83 24.65
N ASP A 284 15.27 -16.07 25.02
CA ASP A 284 15.43 -17.25 24.17
C ASP A 284 14.09 -17.75 23.57
N ILE A 285 13.10 -16.88 23.42
CA ILE A 285 11.81 -17.24 22.80
C ILE A 285 12.04 -17.78 21.38
N SER A 286 11.56 -18.98 21.06
CA SER A 286 11.65 -19.50 19.69
C SER A 286 10.65 -18.81 18.77
N LEU A 287 10.90 -18.83 17.46
CA LEU A 287 9.95 -18.27 16.48
C LEU A 287 8.62 -19.04 16.52
N GLU A 288 8.66 -20.35 16.75
CA GLU A 288 7.49 -21.23 16.89
C GLU A 288 6.65 -20.81 18.09
N LYS A 289 7.29 -20.60 19.25
CA LYS A 289 6.58 -20.11 20.43
C LYS A 289 6.05 -18.70 20.22
N ALA A 290 6.80 -17.82 19.56
CA ALA A 290 6.34 -16.47 19.23
C ALA A 290 5.04 -16.51 18.38
N GLN A 291 4.96 -17.42 17.42
CA GLN A 291 3.74 -17.65 16.65
C GLN A 291 2.58 -18.16 17.52
N GLU A 292 2.80 -19.23 18.30
CA GLU A 292 1.77 -19.79 19.19
C GLU A 292 1.20 -18.70 20.11
N LEU A 293 2.05 -17.89 20.72
CA LEU A 293 1.60 -16.79 21.57
C LEU A 293 0.70 -15.79 20.83
N ARG A 294 1.00 -15.47 19.57
CA ARG A 294 0.16 -14.57 18.76
C ARG A 294 -1.19 -15.20 18.42
N ASP A 295 -1.20 -16.48 18.07
CA ASP A 295 -2.43 -17.22 17.77
C ASP A 295 -3.38 -17.28 18.97
N HIS A 296 -2.82 -17.40 20.17
CA HIS A 296 -3.56 -17.44 21.42
C HIS A 296 -3.76 -16.05 22.07
N GLY A 297 -3.38 -14.96 21.39
CA GLY A 297 -3.60 -13.59 21.86
C GLY A 297 -2.75 -13.17 23.08
N VAL A 298 -1.65 -13.87 23.34
CA VAL A 298 -0.66 -13.48 24.34
C VAL A 298 0.21 -12.35 23.79
N ASN A 299 0.35 -11.27 24.55
CA ASN A 299 1.20 -10.13 24.20
C ASN A 299 2.02 -9.64 25.42
N PRO A 300 3.07 -8.83 25.20
CA PRO A 300 3.91 -8.31 26.27
C PRO A 300 3.11 -7.57 27.35
N GLU A 301 2.10 -6.80 26.97
CA GLU A 301 1.24 -6.04 27.88
C GLU A 301 0.45 -6.95 28.82
N PHE A 302 -0.06 -8.07 28.31
CA PHE A 302 -0.75 -9.07 29.10
C PHE A 302 0.17 -9.65 30.17
N ILE A 303 1.37 -10.11 29.78
CA ILE A 303 2.33 -10.67 30.72
C ILE A 303 2.74 -9.63 31.78
N LYS A 304 3.02 -8.38 31.37
CA LYS A 304 3.30 -7.27 32.31
C LYS A 304 2.15 -7.07 33.30
N SER A 305 0.89 -7.10 32.84
CA SER A 305 -0.27 -6.90 33.71
C SER A 305 -0.46 -8.01 34.75
N ILE A 306 -0.09 -9.25 34.42
CA ILE A 306 -0.10 -10.38 35.36
C ILE A 306 1.08 -10.25 36.35
N ASN A 307 2.26 -9.86 35.85
CA ASN A 307 3.43 -9.58 36.69
C ASN A 307 3.14 -8.46 37.71
N GLU A 308 2.39 -7.42 37.35
CA GLU A 308 1.98 -6.32 38.26
C GLU A 308 1.09 -6.78 39.42
N LEU A 309 0.42 -7.92 39.27
CA LEU A 309 -0.40 -8.54 40.32
C LEU A 309 0.40 -9.42 41.28
N GLY A 310 1.72 -9.49 41.11
CA GLY A 310 2.62 -10.26 41.96
C GLY A 310 2.92 -11.67 41.45
N PHE A 311 2.26 -12.13 40.38
CA PHE A 311 2.60 -13.37 39.69
C PHE A 311 3.81 -13.13 38.78
N LYS A 312 5.02 -13.19 39.35
CA LYS A 312 6.28 -13.02 38.61
C LYS A 312 6.71 -14.34 37.95
N ASP A 313 7.63 -14.23 36.99
CA ASP A 313 8.31 -15.36 36.36
C ASP A 313 7.35 -16.39 35.71
N ILE A 314 6.21 -15.92 35.19
CA ILE A 314 5.25 -16.80 34.51
C ILE A 314 5.90 -17.40 33.25
N SER A 315 5.73 -18.70 33.03
CA SER A 315 6.18 -19.32 31.78
C SER A 315 5.31 -18.86 30.61
N LEU A 316 5.84 -18.98 29.39
CA LEU A 316 5.06 -18.67 28.18
C LEU A 316 3.86 -19.61 28.01
N ASP A 317 4.01 -20.87 28.42
CA ASP A 317 2.91 -21.84 28.42
C ASP A 317 1.83 -21.45 29.44
N GLN A 318 2.21 -20.99 30.64
CA GLN A 318 1.24 -20.47 31.62
C GLN A 318 0.53 -19.22 31.10
N ALA A 319 1.24 -18.31 30.43
CA ALA A 319 0.63 -17.14 29.83
C ALA A 319 -0.39 -17.52 28.74
N GLN A 320 -0.08 -18.53 27.93
CA GLN A 320 -0.99 -19.10 26.94
C GLN A 320 -2.23 -19.73 27.59
N GLU A 321 -2.05 -20.64 28.56
CA GLU A 321 -3.16 -21.28 29.29
C GLU A 321 -4.10 -20.24 29.91
N LEU A 322 -3.56 -19.18 30.52
CA LEU A 322 -4.39 -18.10 31.04
C LEU A 322 -5.24 -17.43 29.95
N ARG A 323 -4.68 -17.18 28.76
CA ARG A 323 -5.45 -16.60 27.64
C ARG A 323 -6.53 -17.56 27.15
N ASP A 324 -6.20 -18.84 27.01
CA ASP A 324 -7.13 -19.87 26.51
C ASP A 324 -8.33 -20.04 27.42
N HIS A 325 -8.10 -19.94 28.73
CA HIS A 325 -9.16 -19.96 29.73
C HIS A 325 -9.80 -18.59 29.99
N GLY A 326 -9.40 -17.54 29.27
CA GLY A 326 -9.96 -16.19 29.44
C GLY A 326 -9.62 -15.52 30.78
N VAL A 327 -8.56 -15.96 31.45
CA VAL A 327 -8.04 -15.37 32.68
C VAL A 327 -7.12 -14.20 32.34
N ASN A 328 -7.47 -13.01 32.83
CA ASN A 328 -6.68 -11.79 32.64
C ASN A 328 -6.54 -10.99 33.94
N ALA A 329 -5.73 -9.94 33.93
CA ALA A 329 -5.50 -9.12 35.12
C ALA A 329 -6.79 -8.53 35.72
N SER A 330 -7.78 -8.18 34.89
CA SER A 330 -9.08 -7.69 35.37
C SER A 330 -9.84 -8.77 36.14
N PHE A 331 -9.88 -9.99 35.60
CA PHE A 331 -10.49 -11.14 36.26
C PHE A 331 -9.85 -11.45 37.62
N ILE A 332 -8.52 -11.48 37.67
CA ILE A 332 -7.76 -11.74 38.90
C ILE A 332 -8.08 -10.68 39.96
N LYS A 333 -8.00 -9.38 39.60
CA LYS A 333 -8.35 -8.26 40.49
C LYS A 333 -9.76 -8.40 41.04
N LYS A 334 -10.71 -8.83 40.21
CA LYS A 334 -12.11 -9.02 40.62
C LYS A 334 -12.28 -10.18 41.59
N ALA A 335 -11.67 -11.32 41.33
CA ALA A 335 -11.70 -12.47 42.25
C ALA A 335 -11.10 -12.07 43.61
N GLN A 336 -9.97 -11.35 43.61
CA GLN A 336 -9.37 -10.77 44.81
C GLN A 336 -10.32 -9.80 45.52
N SER A 337 -11.02 -8.90 44.79
CA SER A 337 -11.97 -7.96 45.40
C SER A 337 -13.20 -8.64 46.01
N LYS A 338 -13.56 -9.85 45.56
CA LYS A 338 -14.61 -10.67 46.17
C LYS A 338 -14.12 -11.50 47.37
N GLY A 339 -12.89 -11.29 47.82
CA GLY A 339 -12.31 -11.99 48.97
C GLY A 339 -11.90 -13.43 48.69
N MET A 340 -11.69 -13.79 47.42
CA MET A 340 -11.16 -15.12 47.09
C MET A 340 -9.67 -15.18 47.41
N ASN A 341 -9.30 -16.10 48.30
CA ASN A 341 -7.90 -16.34 48.68
C ASN A 341 -7.28 -17.39 47.76
N LEU A 342 -7.03 -17.00 46.50
CA LEU A 342 -6.37 -17.85 45.51
C LEU A 342 -4.89 -17.43 45.37
N HIS A 343 -3.99 -18.41 45.37
CA HIS A 343 -2.55 -18.17 45.47
C HIS A 343 -1.80 -18.52 44.19
N THR A 344 -2.36 -19.36 43.32
CA THR A 344 -1.73 -19.79 42.08
C THR A 344 -2.55 -19.39 40.86
N LEU A 345 -1.90 -19.25 39.70
CA LEU A 345 -2.58 -18.97 38.44
C LEU A 345 -3.57 -20.08 38.05
N ASP A 346 -3.22 -21.34 38.32
CA ASP A 346 -4.09 -22.50 38.13
C ASP A 346 -5.39 -22.40 38.94
N ASP A 347 -5.35 -21.79 40.13
CA ASP A 347 -6.57 -21.58 40.92
C ASP A 347 -7.52 -20.60 40.23
N TYR A 348 -6.99 -19.56 39.58
CA TYR A 348 -7.81 -18.62 38.81
C TYR A 348 -8.36 -19.25 37.53
N ILE A 349 -7.59 -20.13 36.87
CA ILE A 349 -8.08 -20.94 35.75
C ILE A 349 -9.26 -21.80 36.19
N LYS A 350 -9.08 -22.62 37.24
CA LYS A 350 -10.16 -23.45 37.81
C LYS A 350 -11.38 -22.64 38.18
N LEU A 351 -11.19 -21.47 38.80
CA LEU A 351 -12.29 -20.58 39.15
C LEU A 351 -13.04 -20.11 37.88
N ARG A 352 -12.32 -19.67 36.85
CA ARG A 352 -12.93 -19.19 35.60
C ARG A 352 -13.72 -20.31 34.92
N ASP A 353 -13.18 -21.53 34.92
CA ASP A 353 -13.83 -22.72 34.34
C ASP A 353 -15.10 -23.14 35.07
N THR A 354 -15.29 -22.76 36.34
CA THR A 354 -16.57 -22.97 37.04
C THR A 354 -17.71 -22.10 36.49
N GLY A 355 -17.44 -21.18 35.56
CA GLY A 355 -18.39 -20.19 35.06
C GLY A 355 -18.53 -18.98 35.98
N PHE A 356 -17.55 -18.74 36.87
CA PHE A 356 -17.48 -17.50 37.62
C PHE A 356 -17.23 -16.34 36.64
N ASN A 357 -18.33 -15.67 36.29
CA ASN A 357 -18.36 -14.64 35.25
C ASN A 357 -18.34 -13.22 35.82
N ASP A 358 -18.19 -12.28 34.89
CA ASP A 358 -18.09 -10.82 35.05
C ASP A 358 -19.29 -10.15 35.75
#